data_AF-A0A922SF12-F1
#
_entry.id   AF-A0A922SF12-F1
#
_cell.length_a   1.000
_cell.length_b   1.000
_cell.length_c   1.000
_cell.angle_alpha   90.00
_cell.angle_beta   90.00
_cell.angle_gamma   90.00
#
_symmetry.space_group_name_H-M   'P 1'
#
loop_
_entity.id
_entity.type
_entity.pdbx_description
1 polymer ?
#
loop_
_entity_poly.entity_id
_entity_poly.type
_entity_poly.pdbx_seq_one_letter_code
_entity_poly.pdbx_strand_id
1 'polypeptide(L)'
;MSVNIPECPASLKSIQHYLKTAAEHDTRDPVVAYWCRLHALQVGLKIANKKTPEETKLLMGLMDWLEEAKKTNRENEAITNEVAAQAHLENYALKLFLYADKQDREQNYGKNIVKAFYTAGMIYDVLTTFGELTDEATQNRKYAKWKAAYIHNCLKNGETPVPGTVHNVK
;
A
#
# COMPACT_ATOMS: atom_id res chain seq x y z
N MET A 1 -15.06 11.23 -8.94
CA MET A 1 -15.83 10.67 -7.81
C MET A 1 -15.47 11.46 -6.56
N SER A 2 -16.43 12.17 -5.97
CA SER A 2 -16.21 13.16 -4.90
C SER A 2 -16.93 12.76 -3.61
N VAL A 3 -16.73 11.52 -3.15
CA VAL A 3 -17.06 11.17 -1.77
C VAL A 3 -15.91 11.69 -0.91
N ASN A 4 -16.19 12.70 -0.10
CA ASN A 4 -15.21 13.34 0.77
C ASN A 4 -14.89 12.42 1.95
N ILE A 5 -13.83 11.61 1.82
CA ILE A 5 -13.32 10.78 2.92
C ILE A 5 -12.74 11.74 3.97
N PRO A 6 -13.25 11.72 5.22
CA PRO A 6 -12.74 12.59 6.29
C PRO A 6 -11.24 12.39 6.55
N GLU A 7 -10.60 13.36 7.19
CA GLU A 7 -9.22 13.18 7.63
C GLU A 7 -9.10 12.04 8.66
N CYS A 8 -7.98 11.30 8.57
CA CYS A 8 -7.72 10.17 9.43
C CYS A 8 -7.45 10.63 10.88
N PRO A 9 -8.24 10.20 11.89
CA PRO A 9 -7.99 10.57 13.27
C PRO A 9 -6.72 9.90 13.80
N ALA A 10 -6.14 10.47 14.86
CA ALA A 10 -4.89 9.99 15.45
C ALA A 10 -5.00 8.54 15.97
N SER A 11 -6.18 8.12 16.42
CA SER A 11 -6.43 6.74 16.87
C SER A 11 -6.35 5.71 15.74
N LEU A 12 -6.55 6.14 14.49
CA LEU A 12 -6.48 5.31 13.28
C LEU A 12 -5.23 5.61 12.44
N LYS A 13 -4.19 6.21 13.02
CA LYS A 13 -2.96 6.57 12.30
C LYS A 13 -2.33 5.40 11.53
N SER A 14 -2.51 4.16 11.99
CA SER A 14 -2.03 2.95 11.32
C SER A 14 -2.59 2.77 9.90
N ILE A 15 -3.81 3.23 9.61
CA ILE A 15 -4.43 3.11 8.28
C ILE A 15 -4.12 4.29 7.36
N GLN A 16 -3.57 5.38 7.90
CA GLN A 16 -3.28 6.61 7.15
C GLN A 16 -2.36 6.34 5.95
N HIS A 17 -1.40 5.44 6.10
CA HIS A 17 -0.46 5.06 5.05
C HIS A 17 -1.14 4.40 3.85
N TYR A 18 -2.14 3.54 4.10
CA TYR A 18 -2.94 2.92 3.04
C TYR A 18 -3.84 3.95 2.34
N LEU A 19 -4.45 4.87 3.08
CA LEU A 19 -5.28 5.94 2.51
C LEU A 19 -4.47 6.89 1.63
N LYS A 20 -3.25 7.26 2.03
CA LYS A 20 -2.34 8.06 1.20
C LYS A 20 -1.93 7.32 -0.06
N THR A 21 -1.58 6.04 0.07
CA THR A 21 -1.24 5.20 -1.09
C THR A 21 -2.41 5.11 -2.06
N ALA A 22 -3.63 4.96 -1.54
CA ALA A 22 -4.84 4.94 -2.37
C ALA A 22 -5.05 6.26 -3.13
N ALA A 23 -4.91 7.40 -2.45
CA ALA A 23 -5.06 8.72 -3.07
C ALA A 23 -4.03 8.96 -4.19
N GLU A 24 -2.79 8.49 -4.03
CA GLU A 24 -1.77 8.55 -5.08
C GLU A 24 -2.11 7.71 -6.31
N HIS A 25 -2.99 6.71 -6.17
CA HIS A 25 -3.39 5.79 -7.23
C HIS A 25 -4.78 6.08 -7.81
N ASP A 26 -5.55 7.03 -7.27
CA ASP A 26 -6.93 7.33 -7.72
C ASP A 26 -7.06 7.55 -9.23
N THR A 27 -6.03 8.15 -9.84
CA THR A 27 -5.99 8.40 -11.30
C THR A 27 -5.09 7.43 -12.06
N ARG A 28 -4.12 6.79 -11.38
CA ARG A 28 -3.10 5.95 -12.02
C ARG A 28 -3.55 4.51 -12.13
N ASP A 29 -4.15 4.01 -11.06
CA ASP A 29 -4.60 2.64 -10.92
C ASP A 29 -5.78 2.58 -9.92
N PRO A 30 -7.02 2.71 -10.42
CA PRO A 30 -8.23 2.65 -9.60
C PRO A 30 -8.39 1.33 -8.83
N VAL A 31 -7.80 0.24 -9.33
CA VAL A 31 -7.82 -1.07 -8.66
C VAL A 31 -7.00 -0.99 -7.37
N VAL A 32 -5.76 -0.52 -7.46
CA VAL A 32 -4.89 -0.30 -6.29
C VAL A 32 -5.56 0.64 -5.29
N ALA A 33 -6.14 1.74 -5.79
CA ALA A 33 -6.83 2.72 -4.96
C ALA A 33 -8.02 2.11 -4.19
N TYR A 34 -8.79 1.23 -4.83
CA TYR A 34 -9.92 0.53 -4.22
C TYR A 34 -9.45 -0.45 -3.12
N TRP A 35 -8.50 -1.34 -3.43
CA TRP A 35 -8.06 -2.36 -2.49
C TRP A 35 -7.25 -1.79 -1.32
N CYS A 36 -6.49 -0.71 -1.52
CA CYS A 36 -5.87 0.02 -0.42
C CYS A 36 -6.92 0.59 0.56
N ARG A 37 -8.02 1.16 0.06
CA ARG A 37 -9.12 1.66 0.92
C ARG A 37 -9.88 0.53 1.60
N LEU A 38 -10.10 -0.59 0.92
CA LEU A 38 -10.74 -1.76 1.52
C LEU A 38 -9.89 -2.34 2.66
N HIS A 39 -8.59 -2.51 2.43
CA HIS A 39 -7.66 -2.95 3.48
C HIS A 39 -7.60 -1.95 4.64
N ALA A 40 -7.54 -0.65 4.34
CA ALA A 40 -7.59 0.40 5.36
C ALA A 40 -8.87 0.30 6.22
N LEU A 41 -10.03 0.07 5.60
CA LEU A 41 -11.29 -0.11 6.31
C LEU A 41 -11.25 -1.36 7.20
N GLN A 42 -10.78 -2.51 6.69
CA GLN A 42 -10.68 -3.75 7.46
C GLN A 42 -9.75 -3.62 8.67
N VAL A 43 -8.57 -3.00 8.48
CA VAL A 43 -7.63 -2.73 9.58
C VAL A 43 -8.22 -1.72 10.56
N GLY A 44 -8.88 -0.67 10.06
CA GLY A 44 -9.52 0.35 10.88
C GLY A 44 -10.61 -0.22 11.78
N LEU A 45 -11.47 -1.10 11.24
CA LEU A 45 -12.52 -1.78 12.00
C LEU A 45 -11.97 -2.69 13.11
N LYS A 46 -10.81 -3.32 12.90
CA LYS A 46 -10.15 -4.15 13.92
C LYS A 46 -9.53 -3.32 15.05
N ILE A 47 -9.12 -2.08 14.78
CA ILE A 47 -8.43 -1.21 15.75
C ILE A 47 -9.40 -0.28 16.49
N ALA A 48 -10.54 0.05 15.87
CA ALA A 48 -11.56 0.93 16.42
C ALA A 48 -12.19 0.35 17.70
N ASN A 49 -11.60 0.63 18.85
CA ASN A 49 -12.01 0.12 20.15
C ASN A 49 -13.10 0.96 20.83
N LYS A 50 -13.11 2.28 20.59
CA LYS A 50 -13.98 3.22 21.32
C LYS A 50 -15.14 3.76 20.48
N LYS A 51 -15.18 3.44 19.18
CA LYS A 51 -16.17 3.92 18.21
C LYS A 51 -16.43 5.41 18.40
N THR A 52 -15.36 6.21 18.46
CA THR A 52 -15.57 7.65 18.59
C THR A 52 -16.35 8.16 17.37
N PRO A 53 -17.05 9.30 17.48
CA PRO A 53 -17.78 9.86 16.34
C PRO A 53 -16.87 10.06 15.12
N GLU A 54 -15.60 10.43 15.32
CA GLU A 54 -14.62 10.66 14.26
C GLU A 54 -14.20 9.35 13.57
N GLU A 55 -13.91 8.30 14.34
CA GLU A 55 -13.59 6.97 13.82
C GLU A 55 -14.75 6.44 12.98
N THR A 56 -15.97 6.54 13.53
CA THR A 56 -17.19 6.06 12.88
C THR A 56 -17.44 6.82 11.58
N LYS A 57 -17.28 8.15 11.60
CA LYS A 57 -17.45 9.00 10.41
C LYS A 57 -16.45 8.64 9.30
N LEU A 58 -15.19 8.37 9.63
CA LEU A 58 -14.20 7.94 8.65
C LEU A 58 -14.55 6.57 8.05
N LEU A 59 -14.84 5.59 8.90
CA LEU A 59 -15.09 4.22 8.46
C LEU A 59 -16.37 4.12 7.63
N MET A 60 -17.43 4.87 7.99
CA MET A 60 -18.63 5.00 7.17
C MET A 60 -18.33 5.67 5.82
N GLY A 61 -17.59 6.77 5.81
CA GLY A 61 -17.20 7.43 4.56
C GLY A 61 -16.36 6.53 3.64
N LEU A 62 -15.53 5.65 4.21
CA LEU A 62 -14.81 4.63 3.44
C LEU A 62 -15.75 3.56 2.88
N MET A 63 -16.72 3.08 3.66
CA MET A 63 -17.74 2.13 3.18
C MET A 63 -18.54 2.72 2.02
N ASP A 64 -19.07 3.94 2.18
CA ASP A 64 -19.86 4.62 1.14
C ASP A 64 -19.04 4.79 -0.15
N TRP A 65 -17.78 5.21 -0.03
CA TRP A 65 -16.88 5.33 -1.18
C TRP A 65 -16.64 3.98 -1.86
N LEU A 66 -16.39 2.92 -1.09
CA LEU A 66 -16.13 1.57 -1.61
C LEU A 66 -17.35 1.00 -2.33
N GLU A 67 -18.54 1.17 -1.78
CA GLU A 67 -19.78 0.76 -2.43
C GLU A 67 -19.99 1.47 -3.76
N GLU A 68 -19.83 2.80 -3.79
CA GLU A 68 -20.00 3.59 -5.01
C GLU A 68 -18.92 3.26 -6.06
N ALA A 69 -17.66 3.10 -5.63
CA ALA A 69 -16.57 2.71 -6.50
C ALA A 69 -16.82 1.33 -7.13
N LYS A 70 -17.28 0.36 -6.33
CA LYS A 70 -17.64 -0.98 -6.83
C LYS A 70 -18.83 -0.93 -7.80
N LYS A 71 -19.84 -0.07 -7.53
CA LYS A 71 -20.99 0.12 -8.43
C LYS A 71 -20.60 0.77 -9.76
N THR A 72 -19.70 1.75 -9.73
CA THR A 72 -19.23 2.45 -10.93
C THR A 72 -18.32 1.55 -11.78
N ASN A 73 -17.57 0.65 -11.15
CA ASN A 73 -16.59 -0.22 -11.82
C ASN A 73 -17.04 -1.69 -11.87
N ARG A 74 -18.34 -1.96 -12.03
CA ARG A 74 -18.90 -3.33 -12.02
C ARG A 74 -18.31 -4.25 -13.09
N GLU A 75 -17.89 -3.69 -14.22
CA GLU A 75 -17.31 -4.43 -15.34
C GLU A 75 -15.80 -4.69 -15.16
N ASN A 76 -15.16 -4.04 -14.17
CA ASN A 76 -13.75 -4.25 -13.89
C ASN A 76 -13.57 -5.45 -12.96
N GLU A 77 -13.18 -6.59 -13.54
CA GLU A 77 -12.96 -7.84 -12.79
C GLU A 77 -11.94 -7.67 -11.67
N ALA A 78 -10.93 -6.82 -11.82
CA ALA A 78 -9.93 -6.58 -10.78
C ALA A 78 -10.49 -5.79 -9.57
N ILE A 79 -11.72 -5.29 -9.63
CA ILE A 79 -12.45 -4.69 -8.50
C ILE A 79 -13.55 -5.63 -7.98
N THR A 80 -14.20 -6.40 -8.86
CA THR A 80 -15.34 -7.24 -8.49
C THR A 80 -14.98 -8.68 -8.14
N ASN A 81 -13.82 -9.17 -8.58
CA ASN A 81 -13.32 -10.52 -8.36
C ASN A 81 -11.98 -10.49 -7.60
N GLU A 82 -11.93 -11.19 -6.47
CA GLU A 82 -10.76 -11.24 -5.60
C GLU A 82 -9.54 -11.90 -6.25
N VAL A 83 -9.72 -12.92 -7.09
CA VAL A 83 -8.61 -13.61 -7.78
C VAL A 83 -7.96 -12.69 -8.81
N ALA A 84 -8.78 -11.98 -9.59
CA ALA A 84 -8.28 -10.98 -10.56
C ALA A 84 -7.60 -9.81 -9.84
N ALA A 85 -8.18 -9.34 -8.74
CA ALA A 85 -7.59 -8.31 -7.89
C ALA A 85 -6.23 -8.70 -7.33
N GLN A 86 -6.13 -9.91 -6.76
CA GLN A 86 -4.91 -10.44 -6.20
C GLN A 86 -3.81 -10.50 -7.26
N ALA A 87 -4.09 -11.10 -8.42
CA ALA A 87 -3.13 -11.19 -9.52
C ALA A 87 -2.67 -9.80 -10.00
N HIS A 88 -3.57 -8.83 -10.08
CA HIS A 88 -3.23 -7.45 -10.46
C HIS A 88 -2.28 -6.80 -9.44
N LEU A 89 -2.59 -6.91 -8.15
CA LEU A 89 -1.81 -6.33 -7.07
C LEU A 89 -0.45 -7.00 -6.88
N GLU A 90 -0.37 -8.33 -7.02
CA GLU A 90 0.89 -9.09 -6.99
C GLU A 90 1.84 -8.63 -8.10
N ASN A 91 1.34 -8.58 -9.34
CA ASN A 91 2.13 -8.13 -10.49
C ASN A 91 2.60 -6.68 -10.33
N TYR A 92 1.74 -5.79 -9.84
CA TYR A 92 2.08 -4.40 -9.65
C TYR A 92 3.10 -4.20 -8.51
N ALA A 93 2.93 -4.88 -7.38
CA ALA A 93 3.89 -4.87 -6.26
C ALA A 93 5.26 -5.39 -6.70
N LEU A 94 5.30 -6.52 -7.41
CA LEU A 94 6.54 -7.11 -7.92
C LEU A 94 7.23 -6.16 -8.91
N LYS A 95 6.49 -5.53 -9.82
CA LYS A 95 7.06 -4.57 -10.77
C LYS A 95 7.71 -3.37 -10.06
N LEU A 96 7.04 -2.79 -9.07
CA LEU A 96 7.60 -1.70 -8.26
C LEU A 96 8.83 -2.15 -7.48
N PHE A 97 8.78 -3.35 -6.90
CA PHE A 97 9.89 -3.94 -6.17
C PHE A 97 11.12 -4.13 -7.07
N LEU A 98 10.96 -4.77 -8.22
CA LEU A 98 12.06 -5.02 -9.17
C LEU A 98 12.64 -3.72 -9.74
N TYR A 99 11.78 -2.72 -10.00
CA TYR A 99 12.25 -1.38 -10.38
C TYR A 99 13.15 -0.80 -9.28
N ALA A 100 12.69 -0.83 -8.03
CA ALA A 100 13.44 -0.26 -6.92
C ALA A 100 14.73 -1.03 -6.62
N ASP A 101 14.69 -2.37 -6.68
CA ASP A 101 15.86 -3.24 -6.51
C ASP A 101 16.92 -2.99 -7.59
N LYS A 102 16.49 -2.83 -8.85
CA LYS A 102 17.39 -2.45 -9.95
C LYS A 102 18.08 -1.11 -9.66
N GLN A 103 17.31 -0.09 -9.26
CA GLN A 103 17.87 1.23 -8.94
C GLN A 103 18.84 1.15 -7.74
N ASP A 104 18.55 0.33 -6.72
CA ASP A 104 19.42 0.15 -5.57
C ASP A 104 20.75 -0.51 -5.96
N ARG A 105 20.70 -1.55 -6.80
CA ARG A 105 21.91 -2.23 -7.32
C ARG A 105 22.76 -1.32 -8.20
N GLU A 106 22.12 -0.43 -8.96
CA GLU A 106 22.77 0.58 -9.79
C GLU A 106 23.22 1.82 -8.97
N GLN A 107 23.01 1.83 -7.65
CA GLN A 107 23.29 2.97 -6.75
C GLN A 107 22.59 4.27 -7.16
N ASN A 108 21.44 4.17 -7.84
CA ASN A 108 20.64 5.31 -8.27
C ASN A 108 19.60 5.71 -7.21
N TYR A 109 20.03 6.52 -6.24
CA TYR A 109 19.23 6.88 -5.07
C TYR A 109 18.36 8.15 -5.24
N GLY A 110 17.58 8.20 -6.31
CA GLY A 110 16.59 9.28 -6.53
C GLY A 110 15.33 9.13 -5.65
N LYS A 111 14.51 10.18 -5.54
CA LYS A 111 13.25 10.14 -4.74
C LYS A 111 12.28 9.02 -5.12
N ASN A 112 12.37 8.51 -6.36
CA ASN A 112 11.49 7.47 -6.88
C ASN A 112 11.78 6.09 -6.32
N ILE A 113 13.03 5.79 -5.90
CA ILE A 113 13.38 4.47 -5.35
C ILE A 113 12.69 4.25 -3.99
N VAL A 114 12.71 5.26 -3.13
CA VAL A 114 12.09 5.23 -1.80
C VAL A 114 10.59 5.05 -1.95
N LYS A 115 9.96 5.81 -2.86
CA LYS A 115 8.53 5.70 -3.16
C LYS A 115 8.18 4.31 -3.69
N ALA A 116 8.95 3.77 -4.63
CA ALA A 116 8.68 2.46 -5.21
C ALA A 116 8.76 1.33 -4.18
N PHE A 117 9.83 1.28 -3.35
CA PHE A 117 9.91 0.31 -2.25
C PHE A 117 8.80 0.50 -1.22
N TYR A 118 8.49 1.75 -0.85
CA TYR A 118 7.44 2.05 0.10
C TYR A 118 6.07 1.57 -0.41
N THR A 119 5.70 1.95 -1.62
CA THR A 119 4.43 1.56 -2.26
C THR A 119 4.35 0.05 -2.46
N ALA A 120 5.43 -0.62 -2.89
CA ALA A 120 5.47 -2.08 -2.98
C ALA A 120 5.19 -2.73 -1.61
N GLY A 121 5.85 -2.24 -0.54
CA GLY A 121 5.61 -2.72 0.81
C GLY A 121 4.17 -2.53 1.29
N MET A 122 3.51 -1.42 0.92
CA MET A 122 2.10 -1.18 1.22
C MET A 122 1.18 -2.09 0.42
N ILE A 123 1.45 -2.36 -0.86
CA ILE A 123 0.62 -3.27 -1.65
C ILE A 123 0.76 -4.71 -1.14
N TYR A 124 1.96 -5.13 -0.71
CA TYR A 124 2.12 -6.42 -0.05
C TYR A 124 1.36 -6.52 1.28
N ASP A 125 1.16 -5.42 2.02
CA ASP A 125 0.22 -5.44 3.16
C ASP A 125 -1.22 -5.66 2.69
N VAL A 126 -1.64 -4.95 1.64
CA VAL A 126 -2.98 -5.08 1.06
C VAL A 126 -3.23 -6.50 0.54
N LEU A 127 -2.22 -7.17 -0.01
CA LEU A 127 -2.34 -8.55 -0.48
C LEU A 127 -2.72 -9.54 0.63
N THR A 128 -2.47 -9.21 1.90
CA THR A 128 -2.93 -10.03 3.04
C THR A 128 -4.46 -10.06 3.20
N THR A 129 -5.19 -9.21 2.46
CA THR A 129 -6.66 -9.27 2.42
C THR A 129 -7.18 -10.52 1.71
N PHE A 130 -6.40 -11.11 0.79
CA PHE A 130 -6.78 -12.30 0.03
C PHE A 130 -6.33 -13.61 0.67
N GLY A 131 -5.52 -13.54 1.74
CA GLY A 131 -5.01 -14.71 2.45
C GLY A 131 -3.55 -14.58 2.86
N GLU A 132 -2.92 -15.72 3.13
CA GLU A 132 -1.49 -15.77 3.43
C GLU A 132 -0.67 -15.49 2.17
N LEU A 133 0.40 -14.71 2.34
CA LEU A 133 1.35 -14.42 1.27
C LEU A 133 2.24 -15.62 1.03
N THR A 134 2.73 -15.79 -0.19
CA THR A 134 3.84 -16.72 -0.46
C THR A 134 5.10 -16.31 0.31
N ASP A 135 6.03 -17.24 0.49
CA ASP A 135 7.31 -16.98 1.16
C ASP A 135 8.07 -15.84 0.46
N GLU A 136 8.10 -15.84 -0.87
CA GLU A 136 8.73 -14.81 -1.67
C GLU A 136 8.07 -13.44 -1.46
N ALA A 137 6.73 -13.36 -1.52
CA ALA A 137 6.01 -12.11 -1.29
C ALA A 137 6.22 -11.59 0.15
N THR A 138 6.32 -12.49 1.12
CA THR A 138 6.63 -12.15 2.52
C THR A 138 8.04 -11.58 2.67
N GLN A 139 9.03 -12.18 2.02
CA GLN A 139 10.41 -11.68 2.00
C GLN A 139 10.50 -10.32 1.30
N ASN A 140 9.87 -10.18 0.14
CA ASN A 140 9.82 -8.93 -0.62
C ASN A 140 9.15 -7.81 0.19
N ARG A 141 8.05 -8.11 0.89
CA ARG A 141 7.39 -7.17 1.80
C ARG A 141 8.32 -6.67 2.90
N LYS A 142 9.02 -7.58 3.59
CA LYS A 142 9.96 -7.24 4.68
C LYS A 142 11.11 -6.40 4.13
N TYR A 143 11.71 -6.82 3.02
CA TYR A 143 12.81 -6.13 2.37
C TYR A 143 12.41 -4.73 1.91
N ALA A 144 11.30 -4.59 1.18
CA ALA A 144 10.84 -3.33 0.63
C ALA A 144 10.62 -2.27 1.72
N LYS A 145 9.95 -2.65 2.82
CA LYS A 145 9.71 -1.74 3.95
C LYS A 145 11.00 -1.32 4.63
N TRP A 146 11.89 -2.27 4.91
CA TRP A 146 13.19 -1.97 5.52
C TRP A 146 14.01 -1.06 4.62
N LYS A 147 14.10 -1.39 3.32
CA LYS A 147 14.94 -0.66 2.36
C LYS A 147 14.41 0.74 2.10
N ALA A 148 13.09 0.93 2.01
CA ALA A 148 12.49 2.26 1.91
C ALA A 148 12.87 3.15 3.11
N ALA A 149 12.75 2.64 4.34
CA ALA A 149 13.12 3.38 5.54
C ALA A 149 14.62 3.66 5.61
N TYR A 150 15.46 2.67 5.27
CA TYR A 150 16.91 2.80 5.26
C TYR A 150 17.37 3.87 4.26
N ILE A 151 16.99 3.77 2.99
CA ILE A 151 17.38 4.73 1.95
C ILE A 151 16.88 6.13 2.31
N HIS A 152 15.63 6.26 2.77
CA HIS A 152 15.10 7.55 3.21
C HIS A 152 15.96 8.19 4.30
N ASN A 153 16.39 7.43 5.31
CA ASN A 153 17.20 7.94 6.40
C ASN A 153 18.61 8.33 5.95
N CYS A 154 19.26 7.51 5.12
CA CYS A 154 20.57 7.85 4.56
C CYS A 154 20.49 9.17 3.76
N LEU A 155 19.52 9.28 2.84
CA LEU A 155 19.33 10.49 2.04
C LEU A 155 19.01 11.73 2.89
N LYS A 156 18.24 11.57 3.97
CA LYS A 156 17.93 12.64 4.92
C LYS A 156 19.19 13.11 5.67
N ASN A 157 20.12 12.20 5.96
CA ASN A 157 21.34 12.48 6.70
C ASN A 157 22.54 12.85 5.80
N GLY A 158 22.37 12.85 4.47
CA GLY A 158 23.46 13.08 3.51
C GLY A 158 24.42 11.88 3.37
N GLU A 159 24.01 10.70 3.81
CA GLU A 159 24.75 9.45 3.68
C GLU A 159 24.40 8.75 2.36
N THR A 160 25.37 8.04 1.77
CA THR A 160 25.12 7.20 0.60
C THR A 160 24.66 5.81 1.07
N PRO A 161 23.46 5.33 0.69
CA PRO A 161 23.02 3.99 1.03
C PRO A 161 23.93 2.91 0.44
N VAL A 162 24.07 1.79 1.15
CA VAL A 162 24.75 0.60 0.63
C VAL A 162 23.75 -0.23 -0.19
N PRO A 163 24.10 -0.64 -1.43
CA PRO A 163 23.28 -1.55 -2.24
C PRO A 163 22.96 -2.83 -1.49
N GLY A 164 21.77 -3.37 -1.72
CA GLY A 164 21.37 -4.68 -1.23
C GLY A 164 22.34 -5.75 -1.70
N THR A 165 22.90 -6.50 -0.75
CA THR A 165 23.61 -7.72 -1.10
C THR A 165 22.58 -8.81 -1.40
N VAL A 166 22.89 -9.71 -2.34
CA VAL A 166 22.03 -10.86 -2.71
C VAL A 166 21.73 -11.80 -1.52
N HIS A 167 22.35 -11.62 -0.36
CA HIS A 167 22.32 -12.53 0.77
C HIS A 167 22.21 -11.78 2.10
N ASN A 168 21.04 -11.27 2.47
CA ASN A 168 20.67 -11.11 3.88
C ASN A 168 19.15 -11.01 4.03
N VAL A 169 18.49 -12.10 3.67
CA VAL A 169 17.31 -12.55 4.41
C VAL A 169 17.83 -13.55 5.43
N LYS A 170 18.23 -13.05 6.60
CA LYS A 170 18.29 -13.86 7.82
C LYS A 170 17.16 -13.43 8.75
#